data_AF-Q9UNS6-F1
#
_entry.id   AF-Q9UNS6-F1
#
_cell.length_a   1.000
_cell.length_b   1.000
_cell.length_c   1.000
_cell.angle_alpha   90.00
_cell.angle_beta   90.00
_cell.angle_gamma   90.00
#
_symmetry.space_group_name_H-M   'P 1'
#
loop_
_entity.id
_entity.type
_entity.pdbx_description
1 polymer ?
#
loop_
_entity_poly.entity_id
_entity_poly.type
_entity_poly.pdbx_seq_one_letter_code
_entity_poly.pdbx_strand_id
1 'polypeptide(L)'
;MPRAPRCRAVRSLLRSHYREVLPLATFVRRLGPQGWRLVQRGDPAAFRALVAQCLVCVPWDARPPPAAPSFRQVSCLKELVARVL
;
A
#
# COMPACT_ATOMS: atom_id res chain seq x y z
N MET A 1 4.04 0.49 -21.76
CA MET A 1 3.44 1.44 -20.80
C MET A 1 4.50 2.40 -20.30
N PRO A 2 4.29 3.73 -20.37
CA PRO A 2 5.27 4.68 -19.86
C PRO A 2 5.27 4.57 -18.33
N ARG A 3 6.45 4.33 -17.74
CA ARG A 3 6.62 4.43 -16.29
C ARG A 3 6.32 5.88 -15.93
N ALA A 4 5.29 6.11 -15.11
CA ALA A 4 4.99 7.44 -14.57
C ALA A 4 6.30 8.09 -14.10
N PRO A 5 6.53 9.39 -14.36
CA PRO A 5 7.76 10.06 -13.99
C PRO A 5 7.97 9.84 -12.50
N ARG A 6 8.93 8.99 -12.16
CA ARG A 6 9.28 8.70 -10.77
C ARG A 6 9.93 9.98 -10.27
N CYS A 7 9.18 10.85 -9.61
CA CYS A 7 9.71 12.07 -9.01
C CYS A 7 10.77 11.68 -7.96
N ARG A 8 12.02 11.56 -8.40
CA ARG A 8 13.15 11.16 -7.57
C ARG A 8 13.31 12.11 -6.40
N ALA A 9 13.07 13.41 -6.62
CA ALA A 9 13.05 14.44 -5.60
C ALA A 9 12.04 14.15 -4.49
N VAL A 10 10.78 13.84 -4.83
CA VAL A 10 9.74 13.50 -3.85
C VAL A 10 10.13 12.27 -3.05
N ARG A 11 10.65 11.22 -3.70
CA ARG A 11 11.12 10.01 -2.99
C ARG A 11 12.32 10.30 -2.08
N SER A 12 13.22 11.19 -2.50
CA SER A 12 14.36 11.61 -1.69
C SER A 12 13.90 12.34 -0.45
N LEU A 13 12.97 13.29 -0.62
CA LEU A 13 12.37 14.05 0.49
C LEU A 13 11.64 13.12 1.46
N LEU A 14 10.81 12.19 0.97
CA LEU A 14 10.13 11.25 1.87
C LEU A 14 11.13 10.40 2.66
N ARG A 15 12.26 9.99 2.06
CA ARG A 15 13.29 9.21 2.76
C ARG A 15 14.08 10.00 3.79
N SER A 16 14.10 11.34 3.74
CA SER A 16 14.71 12.13 4.82
C SER A 16 13.81 12.29 6.03
N HIS A 17 12.48 12.11 5.88
CA HIS A 17 11.51 12.29 6.96
C HIS A 17 10.95 10.99 7.53
N TYR A 18 10.94 9.90 6.76
CA TYR A 18 10.37 8.63 7.16
C TYR A 18 11.43 7.54 7.28
N ARG A 19 11.24 6.63 8.23
CA ARG A 19 12.10 5.46 8.44
C ARG A 19 12.10 4.54 7.22
N GLU A 20 10.92 4.29 6.65
CA GLU A 20 10.78 3.52 5.42
C GLU A 20 9.89 4.23 4.41
N VAL A 21 10.24 4.11 3.13
CA VAL A 21 9.40 4.54 1.99
C VAL A 21 9.34 3.38 1.00
N LEU A 22 8.22 2.69 0.96
CA LEU A 22 8.03 1.43 0.24
C LEU A 22 6.96 1.55 -0.83
N PRO A 23 7.07 0.82 -1.95
CA PRO A 23 5.92 0.60 -2.84
C PRO A 23 4.76 -0.07 -2.08
N LEU A 24 3.52 0.33 -2.38
CA LEU A 24 2.33 -0.23 -1.73
C LEU A 24 2.30 -1.76 -1.78
N ALA A 25 2.59 -2.35 -2.94
CA ALA A 25 2.63 -3.80 -3.10
C ALA A 25 3.70 -4.49 -2.21
N THR A 26 4.84 -3.84 -2.01
CA THR A 26 5.89 -4.37 -1.12
C THR A 26 5.45 -4.32 0.33
N PHE A 27 4.86 -3.21 0.76
CA PHE A 27 4.36 -3.06 2.12
C PHE A 27 3.27 -4.09 2.44
N VAL A 28 2.26 -4.21 1.58
CA VAL A 28 1.13 -5.13 1.79
C VAL A 28 1.56 -6.59 1.81
N ARG A 29 2.58 -6.98 1.04
CA ARG A 29 3.16 -8.34 1.11
C ARG A 29 3.80 -8.67 2.46
N ARG A 30 4.29 -7.68 3.22
CA ARG A 30 4.80 -7.87 4.59
C ARG A 30 3.70 -8.11 5.61
N LEU A 31 2.45 -7.74 5.30
CA LEU A 31 1.31 -7.93 6.20
C LEU A 31 0.83 -9.38 6.23
N GLY A 32 1.16 -10.21 5.24
CA GLY A 32 0.86 -11.63 5.26
C GLY A 32 0.44 -12.21 3.90
N PRO A 33 -0.04 -13.47 3.89
CA PRO A 33 -0.36 -14.20 2.66
C PRO A 33 -1.42 -13.54 1.78
N GLN A 34 -2.44 -12.89 2.37
CA GLN A 34 -3.45 -12.18 1.57
C GLN A 34 -2.85 -10.99 0.81
N GLY A 35 -1.74 -10.42 1.29
CA GLY A 35 -1.10 -9.28 0.64
C GLY A 35 -0.55 -9.57 -0.76
N TRP A 36 -0.29 -10.84 -1.07
CA TRP A 36 0.07 -11.29 -2.41
C TRP A 36 -1.08 -11.18 -3.41
N ARG A 37 -2.32 -11.08 -2.92
CA ARG A 37 -3.54 -10.94 -3.72
C ARG A 37 -3.93 -9.48 -3.97
N LEU A 38 -3.10 -8.51 -3.56
CA LEU A 38 -3.38 -7.08 -3.77
C LEU A 38 -3.60 -6.75 -5.26
N VAL A 39 -2.81 -7.39 -6.14
CA VAL A 39 -2.95 -7.25 -7.59
C VAL A 39 -3.06 -8.65 -8.19
N GLN A 40 -4.16 -8.93 -8.86
CA GLN A 40 -4.48 -10.22 -9.47
C GLN A 40 -4.45 -10.17 -10.99
N ARG A 41 -4.29 -11.36 -11.59
CA ARG A 41 -4.36 -11.53 -13.04
C ARG A 41 -5.81 -11.36 -13.47
N GLY A 42 -6.14 -10.20 -14.02
CA GLY A 42 -7.51 -9.82 -14.39
C GLY A 42 -7.88 -8.41 -13.94
N ASP A 43 -7.10 -7.82 -13.04
CA ASP A 43 -7.38 -6.47 -12.57
C ASP A 43 -7.29 -5.42 -13.68
N PRO A 44 -8.13 -4.37 -13.63
CA PRO A 44 -8.07 -3.27 -14.58
C PRO A 44 -6.68 -2.64 -14.65
N ALA A 45 -6.24 -2.29 -15.86
CA ALA A 45 -4.93 -1.66 -16.07
C ALA A 45 -4.76 -0.37 -15.25
N ALA A 46 -5.84 0.41 -15.09
CA ALA A 46 -5.86 1.62 -14.26
C ALA A 46 -5.58 1.31 -12.78
N PHE A 47 -6.18 0.25 -12.22
CA PHE A 47 -5.92 -0.18 -10.85
C PHE A 47 -4.46 -0.61 -10.67
N ARG A 48 -3.94 -1.42 -11.60
CA ARG A 48 -2.53 -1.85 -11.58
C ARG A 48 -1.57 -0.66 -11.64
N ALA A 49 -1.89 0.34 -12.47
CA ALA A 49 -1.10 1.57 -12.57
C ALA A 49 -1.16 2.39 -11.28
N LEU A 50 -2.33 2.53 -10.66
CA LEU A 50 -2.52 3.19 -9.38
C LEU A 50 -1.66 2.53 -8.29
N VAL A 51 -1.79 1.21 -8.10
CA VAL A 51 -1.02 0.46 -7.10
C VAL A 51 0.49 0.61 -7.32
N ALA A 52 0.94 0.64 -8.57
CA ALA A 52 2.35 0.83 -8.91
C ALA A 52 2.90 2.24 -8.61
N GLN A 53 2.01 3.24 -8.53
CA GLN A 53 2.36 4.63 -8.21
C GLN A 53 2.30 4.93 -6.71
N CYS A 54 1.48 4.21 -5.95
CA CYS A 54 1.33 4.40 -4.51
C CYS A 54 2.61 4.05 -3.71
N LEU A 55 2.93 4.91 -2.76
CA LEU A 55 3.99 4.74 -1.77
C LEU A 55 3.39 4.69 -0.37
N VAL A 56 4.02 3.90 0.51
CA VAL A 56 3.73 3.84 1.94
C VAL A 56 4.94 4.37 2.67
N CYS A 57 4.70 5.37 3.54
CA CYS A 57 5.73 5.99 4.36
C CYS A 57 5.53 5.56 5.81
N VAL A 58 6.55 4.97 6.43
CA VAL A 58 6.51 4.49 7.81
C VAL A 58 7.32 5.45 8.67
N PRO A 59 6.69 6.17 9.62
CA PRO A 59 7.43 7.06 10.52
C PRO A 59 8.28 6.26 11.50
N TRP A 60 9.22 6.94 12.16
CA TRP A 60 10.14 6.32 13.11
C TRP A 60 9.43 5.65 14.29
N ASP A 61 8.39 6.30 14.81
CA ASP A 61 7.62 5.84 15.98
C ASP A 61 6.42 4.95 15.61
N ALA A 62 6.37 4.47 14.36
CA ALA A 62 5.32 3.57 13.94
C ALA A 62 5.41 2.24 14.72
N ARG A 63 4.30 1.85 15.33
CA ARG A 63 4.16 0.48 15.85
C ARG A 63 4.08 -0.49 14.68
N PRO A 64 4.70 -1.68 14.79
CA PRO A 64 4.59 -2.69 13.75
C PRO A 64 3.11 -3.10 13.57
N PRO A 65 2.69 -3.42 12.34
CA PRO A 65 1.36 -3.95 12.10
C PRO A 65 1.19 -5.29 12.85
N PRO A 66 -0.05 -5.63 13.27
CA PRO A 66 -0.32 -6.88 13.96
C PRO A 66 0.10 -8.07 13.10
N ALA A 67 0.68 -9.09 13.74
CA ALA A 67 1.02 -10.34 13.06
C ALA A 67 -0.28 -11.02 12.60
N ALA A 68 -0.41 -11.27 11.29
CA ALA A 68 -1.57 -11.90 10.66
C ALA A 68 -2.90 -11.13 10.81
N PRO A 69 -3.08 -9.99 10.10
CA PRO A 69 -4.36 -9.29 10.05
C PRO A 69 -5.47 -10.19 9.48
N SER A 70 -6.62 -10.17 10.13
CA SER A 70 -7.82 -10.86 9.62
C SER A 70 -8.53 -9.97 8.60
N PHE A 71 -8.61 -10.41 7.35
CA PHE A 71 -9.38 -9.73 6.30
C PHE A 71 -10.78 -10.32 6.27
N ARG A 72 -11.67 -9.83 7.14
CA ARG A 72 -13.08 -10.22 7.13
C ARG A 72 -13.79 -9.58 5.94
N GLN A 73 -14.56 -10.37 5.22
CA GLN A 73 -15.46 -9.86 4.19
C GLN A 73 -16.53 -9.01 4.87
N VAL A 74 -16.78 -7.83 4.31
CA VAL A 74 -17.81 -6.88 4.76
C VAL A 74 -18.79 -6.65 3.61
N SER A 75 -19.96 -6.09 3.93
CA SER A 75 -21.03 -5.93 2.95
C SER A 75 -20.67 -4.88 1.87
N CYS A 76 -19.95 -3.82 2.25
CA CYS A 76 -19.52 -2.77 1.33
C CYS A 76 -18.29 -2.01 1.82
N LEU A 77 -17.62 -1.30 0.90
CA LEU A 77 -16.49 -0.42 1.23
C LEU A 77 -16.88 0.70 2.20
N LYS A 78 -18.10 1.23 2.09
CA LYS A 78 -18.61 2.29 2.97
C LYS A 78 -18.64 1.85 4.43
N GLU A 79 -19.10 0.62 4.68
CA GLU A 79 -19.11 0.02 6.02
C GLU A 79 -17.68 -0.11 6.58
N LEU A 80 -16.73 -0.55 5.76
CA LEU A 80 -15.33 -0.67 6.19
C LEU A 80 -14.76 0.68 6.60
N VAL A 81 -14.97 1.72 5.78
CA VAL A 81 -14.46 3.07 6.04
C VAL A 81 -15.04 3.62 7.33
N ALA A 82 -16.35 3.47 7.55
CA ALA A 82 -17.03 3.95 8.78
C ALA A 82 -16.56 3.25 10.07
N ARG A 83 -15.88 2.10 9.98
CA ARG A 83 -15.31 1.41 11.15
C ARG A 83 -13.88 1.85 11.48
N VAL A 84 -13.22 2.57 10.56
CA VAL A 84 -11.78 2.91 10.66
C VAL A 84 -11.55 4.42 10.73
N LEU A 85 -12.35 5.21 10.01
CA LEU A 85 -12.34 6.68 10.03
C LEU A 85 -13.47 7.20 10.92
#